data_AF-A0A497QHG5-F1
#
_entry.id   AF-A0A497QHG5-F1
#
_cell.length_a   1.000
_cell.length_b   1.000
_cell.length_c   1.000
_cell.angle_alpha   90.00
_cell.angle_beta   90.00
_cell.angle_gamma   90.00
#
_symmetry.space_group_name_H-M   'P 1'
#
loop_
_entity.id
_entity.type
_entity.pdbx_description
1 polymer ?
#
loop_
_entity_poly.entity_id
_entity_poly.type
_entity_poly.pdbx_seq_one_letter_code
_entity_poly.pdbx_strand_id
1 'polypeptide(L)'
;GPAGPVGIPWWPYSTGDTFIPWTWGFIALFGMLMASFTRAKAESVGGLDRCTVGVAERQEKLLLQFAGILLLALSPTNIWMDILNLFPEEIAQFFVLLQITNILTVCIVVVALLSHVTVIQRLCYAHKMITD
;
A
#
# COMPACT_ATOMS: atom_id res chain seq x y z
N GLY A 1 24.31 -24.23 -1.18
CA GLY A 1 23.35 -25.32 -1.45
C GLY A 1 22.07 -24.71 -1.94
N PRO A 2 21.23 -25.41 -2.72
CA PRO A 2 19.95 -24.86 -3.09
C PRO A 2 19.10 -24.86 -1.81
N ALA A 3 19.04 -23.72 -1.13
CA ALA A 3 17.94 -23.48 -0.22
C ALA A 3 16.69 -23.75 -1.05
N GLY A 4 15.87 -24.73 -0.65
CA GLY A 4 14.60 -24.99 -1.30
C GLY A 4 13.79 -23.70 -1.42
N PRO A 5 12.79 -23.63 -2.31
CA PRO A 5 11.96 -22.45 -2.43
C PRO A 5 11.51 -22.03 -1.04
N VAL A 6 11.90 -20.82 -0.63
CA VAL A 6 11.47 -20.19 0.63
C VAL A 6 9.98 -19.91 0.48
N GLY A 7 9.20 -20.94 0.76
CA GLY A 7 7.77 -20.93 0.72
C GLY A 7 7.23 -20.44 2.06
N ILE A 8 6.16 -19.66 2.02
CA ILE A 8 5.42 -19.25 3.20
C ILE A 8 4.64 -20.50 3.68
N PRO A 9 4.95 -21.08 4.87
CA PRO A 9 4.47 -22.42 5.24
C PRO A 9 2.95 -22.56 5.34
N TRP A 10 2.27 -21.45 5.65
CA TRP A 10 0.82 -21.38 5.84
C TRP A 10 0.06 -20.92 4.59
N TRP A 11 0.75 -20.56 3.50
CA TRP A 11 0.08 -20.14 2.28
C TRP A 11 -0.38 -21.36 1.46
N PRO A 12 -1.67 -21.42 1.05
CA PRO A 12 -2.12 -22.48 0.18
C PRO A 12 -1.45 -22.33 -1.19
N TYR A 13 -0.64 -23.31 -1.59
CA TYR A 13 -0.09 -23.39 -2.95
C TYR A 13 -1.15 -23.91 -3.93
N SER A 14 -2.26 -23.19 -4.05
CA SER A 14 -3.23 -23.47 -5.11
C SER A 14 -2.81 -22.79 -6.41
N THR A 15 -3.08 -23.45 -7.53
CA THR A 15 -2.74 -22.90 -8.85
C THR A 15 -3.68 -21.74 -9.15
N GLY A 16 -3.15 -20.51 -9.14
CA GLY A 16 -3.92 -19.27 -9.37
C GLY A 16 -3.94 -18.31 -8.18
N ASP A 17 -3.49 -18.75 -7.00
CA ASP A 17 -3.40 -17.89 -5.83
C ASP A 17 -2.22 -16.92 -5.95
N THR A 18 -2.52 -15.63 -5.84
CA THR A 18 -1.52 -14.55 -5.87
C THR A 18 -1.37 -13.96 -4.48
N PHE A 19 -0.13 -13.76 -4.03
CA PHE A 19 0.16 -13.09 -2.77
C PHE A 19 -0.30 -11.64 -2.76
N ILE A 20 -0.26 -10.99 -3.92
CA ILE A 20 -0.67 -9.61 -4.09
C ILE A 20 -1.62 -9.58 -5.28
N PRO A 21 -2.89 -9.23 -5.08
CA PRO A 21 -3.81 -9.02 -6.19
C PRO A 21 -3.29 -7.90 -7.09
N TRP A 22 -3.32 -8.13 -8.40
CA TRP A 22 -2.81 -7.17 -9.39
C TRP A 22 -3.51 -5.81 -9.30
N THR A 23 -4.80 -5.79 -8.93
CA THR A 23 -5.62 -4.59 -8.77
C THR A 23 -5.01 -3.65 -7.73
N TRP A 24 -4.70 -4.16 -6.54
CA TRP A 24 -4.10 -3.38 -5.45
C TRP A 24 -2.67 -2.97 -5.77
N GLY A 25 -1.90 -3.86 -6.40
CA GLY A 25 -0.55 -3.52 -6.87
C GLY A 25 -0.57 -2.35 -7.87
N PHE A 26 -1.51 -2.35 -8.81
CA PHE A 26 -1.69 -1.28 -9.78
C PHE A 26 -2.08 0.04 -9.11
N ILE A 27 -3.08 0.04 -8.23
CA ILE A 27 -3.53 1.25 -7.52
C ILE A 27 -2.39 1.80 -6.65
N ALA A 28 -1.65 0.95 -5.94
CA ALA A 28 -0.51 1.39 -5.13
C ALA A 28 0.58 2.06 -5.98
N LEU A 29 0.93 1.45 -7.12
CA LEU A 29 1.94 1.96 -8.04
C LEU A 29 1.52 3.33 -8.61
N PHE A 30 0.29 3.45 -9.11
CA PHE A 30 -0.22 4.71 -9.65
C PHE A 30 -0.31 5.80 -8.58
N GLY A 31 -0.76 5.47 -7.37
CA GLY A 31 -0.80 6.42 -6.27
C GLY A 31 0.58 6.98 -5.91
N MET A 32 1.60 6.11 -5.80
CA MET A 32 2.97 6.53 -5.50
C MET A 32 3.60 7.35 -6.63
N LEU A 33 3.33 6.96 -7.87
CA LEU A 33 3.79 7.66 -9.07
C LEU A 33 3.17 9.07 -9.15
N MET A 34 1.85 9.18 -8.99
CA MET A 34 1.14 10.46 -9.03
C MET A 34 1.60 11.41 -7.93
N ALA A 35 1.85 10.92 -6.71
CA ALA A 35 2.35 11.77 -5.62
C ALA A 35 3.70 12.42 -5.95
N SER A 36 4.54 11.72 -6.71
CA SER A 36 5.83 12.23 -7.17
C SER A 36 5.65 13.25 -8.30
N PHE A 37 4.75 12.98 -9.25
CA PHE A 37 4.44 13.90 -10.34
C PHE A 37 3.81 15.20 -9.86
N THR A 38 2.85 15.17 -8.94
CA THR A 38 2.21 16.42 -8.45
C THR A 38 3.21 17.35 -7.77
N ARG A 39 4.18 16.79 -7.04
CA ARG A 39 5.26 17.57 -6.44
C ARG A 39 6.17 18.20 -7.49
N ALA A 40 6.69 17.39 -8.42
CA ALA A 40 7.57 17.89 -9.48
C ALA A 40 6.88 18.94 -10.36
N LYS A 41 5.58 18.75 -10.64
CA LYS A 41 4.78 19.72 -11.37
C LYS A 41 4.60 21.00 -10.56
N ALA A 42 4.21 20.93 -9.29
CA ALA A 42 4.02 22.09 -8.43
C ALA A 42 5.29 22.94 -8.30
N GLU A 43 6.45 22.30 -8.15
CA GLU A 43 7.76 22.98 -8.11
C GLU A 43 8.12 23.61 -9.48
N SER A 44 7.68 23.01 -10.59
CA SER A 44 7.93 23.52 -11.94
C SER A 44 7.05 24.69 -12.38
N VAL A 45 5.81 24.83 -11.87
CA VAL A 45 4.91 25.93 -12.30
C VAL A 45 5.30 27.28 -11.68
N GLY A 46 6.34 27.33 -10.86
CA GLY A 46 6.86 28.56 -10.26
C GLY A 46 6.05 29.12 -9.09
N GLY A 47 5.00 28.42 -8.65
CA GLY A 47 4.16 28.85 -7.53
C GLY A 47 4.65 28.40 -6.14
N LEU A 48 5.60 27.46 -6.05
CA LEU A 48 6.05 26.86 -4.79
C LEU A 48 7.54 26.46 -4.83
N ASP A 49 8.38 27.05 -3.97
CA ASP A 49 9.82 26.69 -3.86
C ASP A 49 10.02 25.24 -3.37
N ARG A 50 9.17 24.76 -2.45
CA ARG A 50 9.16 23.38 -1.96
C ARG A 50 7.74 22.96 -1.54
N CYS A 51 7.19 21.93 -2.19
CA CYS A 51 5.91 21.34 -1.79
C CYS A 51 6.15 20.21 -0.78
N THR A 52 6.22 20.56 0.52
CA THR A 52 6.48 19.63 1.63
C THR A 52 5.23 19.02 2.26
N VAL A 53 4.04 19.35 1.76
CA VAL A 53 2.78 18.78 2.27
C VAL A 53 2.56 17.33 1.84
N GLY A 54 2.01 16.54 2.76
CA GLY A 54 1.60 15.16 2.53
C GLY A 54 1.68 14.32 3.81
N VAL A 55 0.61 13.60 4.14
CA VAL A 55 0.55 12.73 5.33
C VAL A 55 1.54 11.57 5.25
N ALA A 56 1.77 11.03 4.06
CA ALA A 56 2.67 9.89 3.88
C ALA A 56 3.89 10.31 3.06
N GLU A 57 5.03 10.41 3.75
CA GLU A 57 6.31 10.67 3.12
C GLU A 57 6.88 9.41 2.44
N ARG A 58 8.01 9.57 1.76
CA ARG A 58 8.67 8.47 1.03
C ARG A 58 9.12 7.35 1.97
N GLN A 59 9.60 7.70 3.18
CA GLN A 59 10.17 6.74 4.12
C GLN A 59 9.11 5.84 4.75
N GLU A 60 7.95 6.38 5.12
CA GLU A 60 6.89 5.61 5.77
C GLU A 60 6.28 4.56 4.84
N LYS A 61 6.04 4.91 3.57
CA LYS A 61 5.53 3.96 2.57
C LYS A 61 6.49 2.79 2.35
N LEU A 62 7.79 3.09 2.31
CA LEU A 62 8.82 2.08 2.14
C LEU A 62 8.94 1.19 3.39
N LEU A 63 8.88 1.79 4.58
CA LEU A 63 8.93 1.07 5.85
C LEU A 63 7.72 0.13 6.00
N LEU A 64 6.52 0.59 5.65
CA LEU A 64 5.29 -0.22 5.62
C LEU A 64 5.42 -1.43 4.68
N GLN A 65 6.00 -1.23 3.49
CA GLN A 65 6.19 -2.32 2.54
C GLN A 65 7.21 -3.34 3.05
N PHE A 66 8.32 -2.89 3.63
CA PHE A 66 9.32 -3.78 4.23
C PHE A 66 8.77 -4.53 5.44
N ALA A 67 8.05 -3.85 6.32
CA ALA A 67 7.40 -4.46 7.48
C ALA A 67 6.38 -5.52 7.04
N GLY A 68 5.57 -5.24 6.02
CA GLY A 68 4.61 -6.20 5.47
C GLY A 68 5.28 -7.46 4.92
N ILE A 69 6.39 -7.33 4.19
CA ILE A 69 7.15 -8.47 3.67
C ILE A 69 7.78 -9.27 4.81
N LEU A 70 8.39 -8.58 5.78
CA LEU A 70 9.09 -9.22 6.90
C LEU A 70 8.11 -9.98 7.80
N LEU A 71 6.95 -9.39 8.08
CA LEU A 71 5.91 -10.02 8.89
C LEU A 71 5.26 -11.19 8.14
N LEU A 72 5.05 -11.07 6.82
CA LEU A 72 4.59 -12.18 5.98
C LEU A 72 5.58 -13.36 6.00
N ALA A 73 6.89 -13.09 5.92
CA ALA A 73 7.92 -14.11 5.80
C ALA A 73 8.29 -14.79 7.14
N LEU A 74 8.26 -14.04 8.25
CA LEU A 74 8.64 -14.57 9.56
C LEU A 74 7.49 -15.22 10.32
N SER A 75 6.24 -14.85 10.00
CA SER A 75 5.10 -15.37 10.73
C SER A 75 4.82 -16.85 10.41
N PRO A 76 4.62 -17.71 11.42
CA PRO A 76 4.24 -19.11 11.21
C PRO A 76 2.79 -19.28 10.76
N THR A 77 1.93 -18.26 10.91
CA THR A 77 0.51 -18.27 10.51
C THR A 77 0.13 -16.99 9.76
N ASN A 78 -1.06 -16.98 9.14
CA ASN A 78 -1.61 -15.80 8.52
C ASN A 78 -2.22 -14.86 9.57
N ILE A 79 -1.38 -14.01 10.17
CA ILE A 79 -1.77 -13.06 11.22
C ILE A 79 -2.99 -12.23 10.82
N TRP A 80 -3.10 -11.84 9.56
CA TRP A 80 -4.23 -11.04 9.11
C TRP A 80 -5.55 -11.81 9.18
N MET A 81 -5.57 -13.05 8.70
CA MET A 81 -6.77 -13.89 8.76
C MET A 81 -7.09 -14.31 10.20
N ASP A 82 -6.07 -14.57 11.02
CA ASP A 82 -6.24 -14.86 12.45
C ASP A 82 -6.92 -13.68 13.17
N ILE A 83 -6.54 -12.44 12.84
CA ILE A 83 -7.19 -11.22 13.36
C ILE A 83 -8.63 -11.11 12.84
N LEU A 84 -8.87 -11.35 11.55
CA LEU A 84 -10.22 -11.25 10.97
C LEU A 84 -11.20 -12.27 11.56
N ASN A 85 -10.71 -13.46 11.93
CA ASN A 85 -11.53 -14.49 12.57
C ASN A 85 -11.99 -14.13 14.00
N LEU A 86 -11.45 -13.06 14.61
CA LEU A 86 -11.95 -12.52 15.87
C LEU A 86 -13.23 -11.69 15.69
N PHE A 87 -13.56 -11.29 14.46
CA PHE A 87 -14.72 -10.50 14.10
C PHE A 87 -15.83 -11.39 13.49
N PRO A 88 -17.07 -10.88 13.37
CA PRO A 88 -18.15 -11.59 12.69
C PRO A 88 -17.77 -12.04 11.28
N GLU A 89 -18.26 -13.22 10.85
CA GLU A 89 -17.89 -13.85 9.58
C GLU A 89 -18.22 -12.99 8.35
N GLU A 90 -19.22 -12.12 8.46
CA GLU A 90 -19.60 -11.17 7.40
C GLU A 90 -18.48 -10.18 7.10
N ILE A 91 -17.74 -9.75 8.13
CA ILE A 91 -16.62 -8.81 7.99
C ILE A 91 -15.45 -9.52 7.32
N ALA A 92 -15.13 -10.75 7.75
CA ALA A 92 -14.06 -11.54 7.16
C ALA A 92 -14.31 -11.81 5.67
N GLN A 93 -15.55 -12.16 5.29
CA GLN A 93 -15.93 -12.39 3.90
C GLN A 93 -15.81 -11.12 3.03
N PHE A 94 -16.12 -9.96 3.58
CA PHE A 94 -15.93 -8.68 2.88
C PHE A 94 -14.46 -8.44 2.51
N PHE A 95 -13.52 -8.67 3.44
CA PHE A 95 -12.08 -8.53 3.16
C PHE A 95 -11.58 -9.57 2.16
N VAL A 96 -12.07 -10.81 2.24
CA VAL A 96 -11.73 -11.87 1.26
C VAL A 96 -12.26 -11.54 -0.13
N LEU A 97 -13.48 -10.99 -0.24
CA LEU A 97 -14.07 -10.53 -1.51
C LEU A 97 -13.22 -9.42 -2.13
N LEU A 98 -12.71 -8.49 -1.32
CA LEU A 98 -11.77 -7.46 -1.75
C LEU A 98 -10.35 -7.99 -2.03
N GLN A 99 -10.13 -9.30 -1.95
CA GLN A 99 -8.84 -9.98 -2.09
C GLN A 99 -7.77 -9.52 -1.07
N ILE A 100 -8.18 -9.00 0.08
CA ILE A 100 -7.29 -8.60 1.18
C ILE A 100 -7.10 -9.81 2.10
N THR A 101 -6.26 -10.74 1.67
CA THR A 101 -6.12 -12.07 2.28
C THR A 101 -4.88 -12.24 3.17
N ASN A 102 -3.93 -11.32 3.11
CA ASN A 102 -2.70 -11.40 3.87
C ASN A 102 -2.21 -10.01 4.30
N ILE A 103 -1.31 -10.00 5.28
CA ILE A 103 -0.77 -8.78 5.86
C ILE A 103 -0.04 -7.89 4.84
N LEU A 104 0.63 -8.49 3.86
CA LEU A 104 1.32 -7.74 2.81
C LEU A 104 0.34 -6.96 1.94
N THR A 105 -0.77 -7.58 1.58
CA THR A 105 -1.84 -6.95 0.81
C THR A 105 -2.48 -5.82 1.61
N VAL A 106 -2.68 -5.99 2.91
CA VAL A 106 -3.13 -4.90 3.80
C VAL A 106 -2.16 -3.72 3.76
N CYS A 107 -0.85 -3.96 3.90
CA CYS A 107 0.15 -2.90 3.81
C CYS A 107 0.11 -2.18 2.45
N ILE A 108 -0.05 -2.93 1.35
CA ILE A 108 -0.15 -2.36 -0.01
C ILE A 108 -1.41 -1.51 -0.15
N VAL A 109 -2.56 -1.99 0.33
CA VAL A 109 -3.83 -1.24 0.34
C VAL A 109 -3.68 0.05 1.12
N VAL A 110 -3.08 -0.01 2.31
CA VAL A 110 -2.82 1.17 3.15
C VAL A 110 -1.92 2.16 2.43
N VAL A 111 -0.79 1.70 1.84
CA VAL A 111 0.11 2.56 1.05
C VAL A 111 -0.60 3.16 -0.16
N ALA A 112 -1.46 2.39 -0.83
CA ALA A 112 -2.26 2.85 -1.95
C ALA A 112 -3.19 4.00 -1.54
N LEU A 113 -3.99 3.82 -0.49
CA LEU A 113 -4.90 4.82 0.02
C LEU A 113 -4.16 6.09 0.48
N LEU A 114 -3.11 5.91 1.30
CA LEU A 114 -2.28 7.03 1.77
C LEU A 114 -1.66 7.82 0.62
N SER A 115 -1.27 7.13 -0.46
CA SER A 115 -0.69 7.80 -1.63
C SER A 115 -1.72 8.66 -2.38
N HIS A 116 -2.95 8.18 -2.54
CA HIS A 116 -4.02 8.98 -3.16
C HIS A 116 -4.40 10.19 -2.31
N VAL A 117 -4.49 10.01 -0.98
CA VAL A 117 -4.72 11.14 -0.05
C VAL A 117 -3.60 12.17 -0.17
N THR A 118 -2.34 11.72 -0.23
CA THR A 118 -1.18 12.62 -0.39
C THR A 118 -1.22 13.39 -1.71
N VAL A 119 -1.65 12.76 -2.80
CA VAL A 119 -1.84 13.41 -4.11
C VAL A 119 -2.84 14.56 -4.00
N ILE A 120 -4.01 14.29 -3.40
CA ILE A 120 -5.07 15.28 -3.24
C ILE A 120 -4.58 16.46 -2.39
N GLN A 121 -3.91 16.17 -1.27
CA GLN A 121 -3.34 17.21 -0.40
C GLN A 121 -2.35 18.12 -1.14
N ARG A 122 -1.43 17.53 -1.90
CA ARG A 122 -0.45 18.29 -2.71
C ARG A 122 -1.12 19.11 -3.80
N LEU A 123 -2.17 18.57 -4.44
CA LEU A 123 -2.91 19.26 -5.48
C LEU A 123 -3.69 20.46 -4.93
N CYS A 124 -4.45 20.27 -3.85
CA CYS A 124 -5.20 21.35 -3.21
C CYS A 124 -4.28 22.46 -2.70
N TYR A 125 -3.14 22.09 -2.12
CA TYR A 125 -2.14 23.06 -1.68
C TYR A 125 -1.54 23.86 -2.85
N ALA A 126 -1.16 23.19 -3.94
CA ALA A 126 -0.66 23.85 -5.14
C ALA A 126 -1.72 24.77 -5.78
N HIS A 127 -2.97 24.32 -5.87
CA HIS A 127 -4.07 25.13 -6.40
C HIS A 127 -4.27 26.41 -5.59
N LYS A 128 -4.26 26.31 -4.25
CA LYS A 128 -4.41 27.46 -3.36
C LYS A 128 -3.29 28.48 -3.58
N MET A 129 -2.04 28.02 -3.67
CA MET A 129 -0.87 28.89 -3.82
C MET A 129 -0.74 29.55 -5.21
N ILE A 130 -1.35 28.99 -6.25
CA ILE A 130 -1.38 29.59 -7.59
C ILE A 130 -2.54 30.59 -7.74
N THR A 131 -3.63 30.40 -6.97
CA THR A 131 -4.83 31.24 -7.05
C THR A 131 -4.78 32.45 -6.12
N ASP A 132 -4.03 32.35 -5.01
CA ASP A 132 -3.68 33.47 -4.11
C ASP A 132 -2.55 34.33 -4.71
#